data_AF-A0A344TPL9-F1
#
_entry.id   AF-A0A344TPL9-F1
#
_cell.length_a   1.000
_cell.length_b   1.000
_cell.length_c   1.000
_cell.angle_alpha   90.00
_cell.angle_beta   90.00
_cell.angle_gamma   90.00
#
_symmetry.space_group_name_H-M   'P 1'
#
loop_
_entity.id
_entity.type
_entity.pdbx_description
1 polymer ?
#
loop_
_entity_poly.entity_id
_entity_poly.type
_entity_poly.pdbx_seq_one_letter_code
_entity_poly.pdbx_strand_id
1 'polypeptide(L)'
;MEFAKPEKIKDKTKKEKKKKADRTVETMYRSTLANHMQLSTLADQKAGLLVSVNAIIISIMASFMVRESFDNAYLIIPTCLLVVVCLSTITVALLATRPSVKPQSQKLGAEHVHKMDLLFFADYTALTLEEYQKAMKEMMVKEDRLHDSLIKNIYAQGKVMERKYRLIKIAYTIFIFGFPMVLICYLITLYWA
;
A
#
# COMPACT_ATOMS: atom_id res chain seq x y z
N MET A 1 -49.34 -15.99 34.81
CA MET A 1 -48.20 -15.84 33.88
C MET A 1 -48.75 -15.19 32.62
N GLU A 2 -48.49 -13.89 32.45
CA GLU A 2 -48.96 -13.13 31.30
C GLU A 2 -48.09 -13.51 30.09
N PHE A 3 -48.62 -14.36 29.21
CA PHE A 3 -47.96 -14.75 27.97
C PHE A 3 -47.79 -13.51 27.10
N ALA A 4 -46.55 -13.05 26.94
CA ALA A 4 -46.23 -11.90 26.11
C ALA A 4 -46.83 -12.07 24.71
N LYS A 5 -47.71 -11.15 24.30
CA LYS A 5 -48.39 -11.15 22.99
C LYS A 5 -47.42 -11.46 21.84
N PRO A 6 -47.81 -12.30 20.85
CA PRO A 6 -46.93 -12.76 19.77
C PRO A 6 -46.33 -11.62 18.93
N GLU A 7 -46.98 -10.46 18.86
CA GLU A 7 -46.44 -9.25 18.22
C GLU A 7 -45.22 -8.66 18.95
N LYS A 8 -45.24 -8.60 20.29
CA LYS A 8 -44.10 -8.07 21.08
C LYS A 8 -42.87 -8.97 20.97
N ILE A 9 -43.07 -10.28 20.78
CA ILE A 9 -41.98 -11.25 20.58
C ILE A 9 -41.39 -11.13 19.16
N LYS A 10 -42.23 -10.93 18.13
CA LYS A 10 -41.79 -10.68 16.75
C LYS A 10 -41.04 -9.35 16.57
N ASP A 11 -41.44 -8.29 17.28
CA ASP A 11 -40.75 -6.98 17.21
C ASP A 11 -39.38 -7.02 17.92
N LYS A 12 -39.30 -7.68 19.09
CA LYS A 12 -38.02 -7.91 19.78
C LYS A 12 -37.02 -8.70 18.94
N THR A 13 -37.47 -9.78 18.30
CA THR A 13 -36.61 -10.60 17.42
C THR A 13 -36.17 -9.86 16.16
N LYS A 14 -37.00 -8.99 15.56
CA LYS A 14 -36.58 -8.11 14.45
C LYS A 14 -35.53 -7.08 14.88
N LYS A 15 -35.72 -6.42 16.03
CA LYS A 15 -34.75 -5.46 16.60
C LYS A 15 -33.40 -6.11 16.92
N GLU A 16 -33.41 -7.31 17.49
CA GLU A 16 -32.19 -8.07 17.75
C GLU A 16 -31.45 -8.47 16.47
N LYS A 17 -32.17 -8.89 15.42
CA LYS A 17 -31.58 -9.19 14.11
C LYS A 17 -30.95 -7.95 13.47
N LYS A 18 -31.61 -6.79 13.53
CA LYS A 18 -31.07 -5.52 13.03
C LYS A 18 -29.78 -5.13 13.78
N LYS A 19 -29.82 -5.16 15.12
CA LYS A 19 -28.64 -4.88 15.96
C LYS A 19 -27.46 -5.84 15.72
N LYS A 20 -27.74 -7.11 15.41
CA LYS A 20 -26.71 -8.08 14.99
C LYS A 20 -26.13 -7.72 13.62
N ALA A 21 -26.97 -7.37 12.65
CA ALA A 21 -26.52 -6.94 11.32
C ALA A 21 -25.63 -5.69 11.39
N ASP A 22 -26.00 -4.67 12.18
CA ASP A 22 -25.21 -3.44 12.35
C ASP A 22 -23.82 -3.75 12.96
N ARG A 23 -23.77 -4.64 13.96
CA ARG A 23 -22.50 -5.12 14.53
C ARG A 23 -21.64 -5.90 13.53
N THR A 24 -22.25 -6.71 12.68
CA THR A 24 -21.53 -7.44 11.63
C THR A 24 -20.93 -6.46 10.61
N VAL A 25 -21.67 -5.42 10.24
CA VAL A 25 -21.20 -4.36 9.34
C VAL A 25 -20.04 -3.58 9.97
N GLU A 26 -20.15 -3.17 11.25
CA GLU A 26 -19.07 -2.52 12.00
C GLU A 26 -17.81 -3.40 12.07
N THR A 27 -17.99 -4.69 12.37
CA THR A 27 -16.88 -5.66 12.43
C THR A 27 -16.20 -5.81 11.07
N MET A 28 -16.99 -5.85 9.99
CA MET A 28 -16.46 -5.91 8.62
C MET A 28 -15.62 -4.67 8.31
N TYR A 29 -16.12 -3.46 8.57
CA TYR A 29 -15.35 -2.23 8.35
C TYR A 29 -14.05 -2.22 9.14
N ARG A 30 -14.09 -2.57 10.43
CA ARG A 30 -12.90 -2.63 11.28
C ARG A 30 -11.87 -3.66 10.76
N SER A 31 -12.34 -4.84 10.38
CA SER A 31 -11.47 -5.91 9.86
C SER A 31 -10.84 -5.54 8.51
N THR A 32 -11.62 -4.99 7.58
CA THR A 32 -11.12 -4.59 6.25
C THR A 32 -10.11 -3.45 6.36
N LEU A 33 -10.37 -2.43 7.18
CA LEU A 33 -9.42 -1.33 7.41
C LEU A 33 -8.11 -1.84 8.03
N ALA A 34 -8.20 -2.70 9.05
CA ALA A 34 -7.02 -3.30 9.66
C ALA A 34 -6.21 -4.14 8.65
N ASN A 35 -6.89 -4.92 7.81
CA ASN A 35 -6.25 -5.71 6.76
C ASN A 35 -5.55 -4.83 5.72
N HIS A 36 -6.15 -3.71 5.30
CA HIS A 36 -5.48 -2.76 4.40
C HIS A 36 -4.24 -2.15 5.03
N MET A 37 -4.29 -1.72 6.29
CA MET A 37 -3.08 -1.23 6.98
C MET A 37 -1.99 -2.30 7.01
N GLN A 38 -2.34 -3.54 7.34
CA GLN A 38 -1.39 -4.67 7.36
C GLN A 38 -0.79 -4.95 5.97
N LEU A 39 -1.60 -4.97 4.92
CA LEU A 39 -1.13 -5.17 3.54
C LEU A 39 -0.19 -4.03 3.11
N SER A 40 -0.46 -2.79 3.50
CA SER A 40 0.46 -1.67 3.22
C SER A 40 1.79 -1.90 3.90
N THR A 41 1.78 -2.25 5.19
CA THR A 41 3.00 -2.52 5.95
C THR A 41 3.79 -3.68 5.35
N LEU A 42 3.12 -4.75 4.92
CA LEU A 42 3.77 -5.89 4.25
C LEU A 42 4.41 -5.48 2.92
N ALA A 43 3.76 -4.61 2.15
CA ALA A 43 4.33 -4.06 0.92
C ALA A 43 5.60 -3.25 1.21
N ASP A 44 5.55 -2.37 2.20
CA ASP A 44 6.69 -1.53 2.59
C ASP A 44 7.85 -2.40 3.12
N GLN A 45 7.54 -3.47 3.88
CA GLN A 45 8.53 -4.47 4.30
C GLN A 45 9.18 -5.20 3.13
N LYS A 46 8.40 -5.63 2.13
CA LYS A 46 8.93 -6.30 0.91
C LYS A 46 9.84 -5.38 0.12
N ALA A 47 9.46 -4.11 -0.05
CA ALA A 47 10.30 -3.10 -0.69
C ALA A 47 11.60 -2.87 0.11
N GLY A 48 11.50 -2.74 1.44
CA GLY A 48 12.65 -2.58 2.32
C GLY A 48 13.63 -3.76 2.26
N LEU A 49 13.13 -5.00 2.23
CA LEU A 49 13.96 -6.20 2.07
C LEU A 49 14.69 -6.18 0.73
N LEU A 50 13.99 -5.82 -0.36
CA LEU A 50 14.59 -5.75 -1.68
C LEU A 50 15.71 -4.69 -1.75
N VAL A 51 15.52 -3.55 -1.10
CA VAL A 51 16.56 -2.51 -0.97
C VAL A 51 17.75 -3.02 -0.16
N SER A 52 17.51 -3.62 1.02
CA SER A 52 18.55 -4.11 1.92
C SER A 52 19.42 -5.18 1.25
N VAL A 53 18.81 -6.18 0.61
CA VAL A 53 19.54 -7.25 -0.09
C VAL A 53 20.40 -6.68 -1.22
N ASN A 54 19.87 -5.75 -2.02
CA ASN A 54 20.66 -5.14 -3.10
C ASN A 54 21.79 -4.23 -2.58
N ALA A 55 21.58 -3.54 -1.45
CA ALA A 55 22.63 -2.75 -0.81
C ALA A 55 23.77 -3.64 -0.29
N ILE A 56 23.46 -4.79 0.31
CA ILE A 56 24.45 -5.79 0.74
C ILE A 56 25.25 -6.30 -0.46
N ILE A 57 24.58 -6.65 -1.56
CA ILE A 57 25.25 -7.11 -2.79
C ILE A 57 26.22 -6.04 -3.29
N ILE A 58 25.79 -4.78 -3.41
CA ILE A 58 26.66 -3.67 -3.82
C ILE A 58 27.86 -3.51 -2.88
N SER A 59 27.66 -3.61 -1.56
CA SER A 59 28.75 -3.48 -0.58
C SER A 59 29.81 -4.57 -0.74
N ILE A 60 29.39 -5.83 -0.94
CA ILE A 60 30.31 -6.95 -1.18
C ILE A 60 31.06 -6.74 -2.50
N MET A 61 30.35 -6.33 -3.55
CA MET A 61 30.94 -6.11 -4.88
C MET A 61 31.90 -4.94 -4.91
N ALA A 62 31.63 -3.85 -4.19
CA ALA A 62 32.56 -2.73 -4.04
C ALA A 62 33.87 -3.19 -3.40
N SER A 63 33.79 -4.08 -2.39
CA SER A 63 34.97 -4.64 -1.72
C SER A 63 35.77 -5.54 -2.67
N PHE A 64 35.09 -6.35 -3.47
CA PHE A 64 35.71 -7.18 -4.52
C PHE A 64 36.37 -6.32 -5.62
N MET A 65 35.71 -5.25 -6.04
CA MET A 65 36.20 -4.36 -7.10
C MET A 65 37.52 -3.68 -6.71
N VAL A 66 37.67 -3.21 -5.48
CA VAL A 66 38.94 -2.59 -5.01
C VAL A 66 40.10 -3.58 -5.06
N ARG A 67 39.84 -4.87 -4.81
CA ARG A 67 40.87 -5.91 -4.82
C ARG A 67 41.28 -6.31 -6.24
N GLU A 68 40.30 -6.47 -7.13
CA GLU A 68 40.52 -6.98 -8.50
C GLU A 68 40.86 -5.88 -9.52
N SER A 69 40.56 -4.60 -9.25
CA SER A 69 40.84 -3.49 -10.20
C SER A 69 42.33 -3.30 -10.51
N PHE A 70 43.22 -3.86 -9.69
CA PHE A 70 44.66 -3.80 -9.91
C PHE A 70 45.20 -4.93 -10.80
N ASP A 71 44.49 -6.08 -10.88
CA ASP A 71 44.97 -7.29 -11.59
C ASP A 71 44.09 -7.71 -12.79
N ASN A 72 42.77 -7.46 -12.78
CA ASN A 72 41.84 -8.09 -13.73
C ASN A 72 40.84 -7.11 -14.36
N ALA A 73 41.24 -6.45 -15.46
CA ALA A 73 40.41 -5.49 -16.20
C ALA A 73 39.13 -6.12 -16.80
N TYR A 74 39.11 -7.42 -17.06
CA TYR A 74 37.98 -8.12 -17.69
C TYR A 74 36.72 -8.18 -16.78
N LEU A 75 36.87 -8.09 -15.46
CA LEU A 75 35.76 -8.17 -14.50
C LEU A 75 34.97 -6.86 -14.35
N ILE A 76 35.44 -5.76 -14.96
CA ILE A 76 34.77 -4.45 -14.86
C ILE A 76 33.39 -4.48 -15.51
N ILE A 77 33.26 -5.12 -16.68
CA ILE A 77 32.01 -5.19 -17.45
C ILE A 77 30.87 -5.87 -16.67
N PRO A 78 31.04 -7.12 -16.17
CA PRO A 78 30.00 -7.78 -15.38
C PRO A 78 29.70 -7.05 -14.06
N THR A 79 30.70 -6.39 -13.45
CA THR A 79 30.51 -5.58 -12.24
C THR A 79 29.63 -4.34 -12.49
N CYS A 80 29.89 -3.59 -13.58
CA CYS A 80 29.05 -2.47 -13.96
C CYS A 80 27.61 -2.91 -14.23
N LEU A 81 27.43 -4.05 -14.90
CA LEU A 81 26.09 -4.60 -15.20
C LEU A 81 25.35 -4.96 -13.90
N LEU A 82 26.04 -5.57 -12.93
CA LEU A 82 25.48 -5.87 -11.61
C LEU A 82 24.99 -4.60 -10.90
N VAL A 83 25.83 -3.57 -10.85
CA VAL A 83 25.50 -2.30 -10.20
C VAL A 83 24.27 -1.66 -10.83
N VAL A 84 24.16 -1.69 -12.17
CA VAL A 84 22.98 -1.17 -12.90
C VAL A 84 21.71 -1.96 -12.55
N VAL A 85 21.77 -3.30 -12.48
CA VAL A 85 20.64 -4.14 -12.07
C VAL A 85 20.22 -3.86 -10.62
N CYS A 86 21.17 -3.75 -9.70
CA CYS A 86 20.88 -3.46 -8.30
C CYS A 86 20.30 -2.05 -8.12
N LEU A 87 20.88 -1.03 -8.77
CA LEU A 87 20.39 0.35 -8.70
C LEU A 87 18.99 0.50 -9.31
N SER A 88 18.72 -0.13 -10.46
CA SER A 88 17.39 -0.11 -11.07
C SER A 88 16.36 -0.80 -10.16
N THR A 89 16.71 -1.94 -9.56
CA THR A 89 15.87 -2.64 -8.58
C THR A 89 15.55 -1.77 -7.37
N ILE A 90 16.57 -1.15 -6.75
CA ILE A 90 16.43 -0.25 -5.61
C ILE A 90 15.54 0.95 -5.97
N THR A 91 15.76 1.55 -7.14
CA THR A 91 14.99 2.72 -7.58
C THR A 91 13.51 2.40 -7.67
N VAL A 92 13.14 1.27 -8.28
CA VAL A 92 11.73 0.86 -8.38
C VAL A 92 11.15 0.49 -7.00
N ALA A 93 11.94 -0.15 -6.12
CA ALA A 93 11.51 -0.46 -4.76
C ALA A 93 11.23 0.80 -3.94
N LEU A 94 12.10 1.82 -4.02
CA LEU A 94 11.89 3.11 -3.35
C LEU A 94 10.71 3.90 -3.93
N LEU A 95 10.45 3.77 -5.23
CA LEU A 95 9.24 4.35 -5.84
C LEU A 95 7.96 3.70 -5.28
N ALA A 96 8.01 2.44 -4.85
CA ALA A 96 6.86 1.76 -4.25
C ALA A 96 6.55 2.27 -2.83
N THR A 97 7.58 2.70 -2.08
CA THR A 97 7.41 3.27 -0.74
C THR A 97 7.05 4.77 -0.77
N ARG A 98 7.23 5.44 -1.91
CA ARG A 98 6.85 6.85 -2.08
C ARG A 98 5.35 7.04 -1.80
N PRO A 99 4.97 7.90 -0.84
CA PRO A 99 3.57 8.21 -0.60
C PRO A 99 2.99 8.89 -1.83
N SER A 100 1.97 8.29 -2.44
CA SER A 100 1.26 8.85 -3.59
C SER A 100 -0.23 8.89 -3.29
N VAL A 101 -0.65 9.87 -2.51
CA VAL A 101 -2.06 10.22 -2.35
C VAL A 101 -2.38 11.43 -3.24
N LYS A 102 -3.33 11.26 -4.15
CA LYS A 102 -3.93 12.38 -4.88
C LYS A 102 -5.27 12.66 -4.23
N PRO A 103 -5.50 13.83 -3.61
CA PRO A 103 -6.79 14.20 -3.05
C PRO A 103 -7.89 14.13 -4.11
N GLN A 104 -9.07 13.66 -3.72
CA GLN A 104 -10.25 13.77 -4.58
C GLN A 104 -10.81 15.20 -4.52
N SER A 105 -10.58 15.92 -3.41
CA SER A 105 -10.86 17.35 -3.24
C SER A 105 -10.21 18.23 -4.34
N GLN A 106 -8.99 17.89 -4.77
CA GLN A 106 -8.29 18.57 -5.87
C GLN A 106 -8.99 18.43 -7.24
N LYS A 107 -9.88 17.44 -7.41
CA LYS A 107 -10.61 17.23 -8.68
C LYS A 107 -11.99 17.87 -8.72
N LEU A 108 -12.63 18.11 -7.59
CA LEU A 108 -14.01 18.58 -7.53
C LEU A 108 -14.18 20.01 -7.01
N GLY A 109 -13.13 20.65 -6.47
CA GLY A 109 -13.21 21.99 -5.89
C GLY A 109 -13.92 22.00 -4.51
N ALA A 110 -13.63 23.03 -3.70
CA ALA A 110 -14.14 23.16 -2.33
C ALA A 110 -15.68 23.29 -2.23
N GLU A 111 -16.35 23.62 -3.33
CA GLU A 111 -17.80 23.86 -3.41
C GLU A 111 -18.64 22.57 -3.26
N HIS A 112 -18.01 21.41 -3.27
CA HIS A 112 -18.69 20.10 -3.20
C HIS A 112 -18.32 19.31 -1.94
N VAL A 113 -18.40 19.94 -0.76
CA VAL A 113 -18.20 19.29 0.56
C VAL A 113 -19.03 18.01 0.72
N HIS A 114 -20.23 17.94 0.11
CA HIS A 114 -21.07 16.74 0.11
C HIS A 114 -20.50 15.55 -0.67
N LYS A 115 -19.57 15.77 -1.60
CA LYS A 115 -18.91 14.73 -2.40
C LYS A 115 -17.53 14.33 -1.88
N MET A 116 -16.99 15.06 -0.91
CA MET A 116 -15.68 14.78 -0.29
C MET A 116 -15.78 13.60 0.68
N ASP A 117 -14.75 12.75 0.70
CA ASP A 117 -14.63 11.70 1.72
C ASP A 117 -14.06 12.31 3.01
N LEU A 118 -14.94 12.60 3.96
CA LEU A 118 -14.57 13.22 5.24
C LEU A 118 -13.72 12.28 6.11
N LEU A 119 -13.67 10.98 5.82
CA LEU A 119 -12.82 10.03 6.53
C LEU A 119 -11.42 9.94 5.89
N PHE A 120 -11.22 10.49 4.70
CA PHE A 120 -9.93 10.49 4.03
C PHE A 120 -9.12 11.75 4.37
N PHE A 121 -7.90 11.55 4.86
CA PHE A 121 -7.06 12.65 5.32
C PHE A 121 -6.71 13.68 4.26
N ALA A 122 -6.54 13.27 3.00
CA ALA A 122 -6.21 14.23 1.95
C ALA A 122 -7.42 15.09 1.54
N ASP A 123 -8.64 14.65 1.86
CA ASP A 123 -9.87 15.39 1.55
C ASP A 123 -10.30 16.28 2.72
N TYR A 124 -10.27 15.80 3.97
CA TYR A 124 -10.66 16.64 5.12
C TYR A 124 -9.66 17.77 5.41
N THR A 125 -8.38 17.61 5.05
CA THR A 125 -7.36 18.65 5.24
C THR A 125 -7.59 19.89 4.36
N ALA A 126 -8.49 19.81 3.38
CA ALA A 126 -8.93 20.95 2.58
C ALA A 126 -10.03 21.80 3.26
N LEU A 127 -10.59 21.34 4.38
CA LEU A 127 -11.66 22.01 5.11
C LEU A 127 -11.12 22.74 6.35
N THR A 128 -11.81 23.82 6.75
CA THR A 128 -11.61 24.40 8.08
C THR A 128 -12.13 23.48 9.18
N LEU A 129 -11.68 23.68 10.42
CA LEU A 129 -12.13 22.88 11.56
C LEU A 129 -13.66 22.94 11.75
N GLU A 130 -14.25 24.13 11.59
CA GLU A 130 -15.69 24.35 11.75
C GLU A 130 -16.48 23.62 10.67
N GLU A 131 -16.05 23.70 9.41
CA GLU A 131 -16.65 22.99 8.28
C GLU A 131 -16.56 21.47 8.46
N TYR A 132 -15.39 20.97 8.84
CA TYR A 132 -15.18 19.56 9.12
C TYR A 132 -16.07 19.07 10.25
N GLN A 133 -16.13 19.81 11.37
CA GLN A 133 -16.95 19.44 12.52
C GLN A 133 -18.45 19.41 12.16
N LYS A 134 -18.94 20.39 11.41
CA LYS A 134 -20.34 20.42 10.94
C LYS A 134 -20.63 19.24 10.02
N ALA A 135 -19.79 19.02 9.01
CA ALA A 135 -19.98 17.97 8.03
C ALA A 135 -19.87 16.56 8.65
N MET A 136 -19.00 16.38 9.64
CA MET A 136 -18.85 15.12 10.37
C MET A 136 -20.07 14.85 11.27
N LYS A 137 -20.58 15.85 11.99
CA LYS A 137 -21.82 15.71 12.77
C LYS A 137 -23.01 15.34 11.88
N GLU A 138 -23.15 15.96 10.71
CA GLU A 138 -24.20 15.60 9.74
C GLU A 138 -24.07 14.17 9.21
N MET A 139 -22.84 13.69 8.97
CA MET A 139 -22.61 12.32 8.53
C MET A 139 -22.91 11.30 9.64
N MET A 140 -22.55 11.58 10.89
CA MET A 140 -22.82 10.67 12.03
C MET A 140 -24.31 10.44 12.27
N VAL A 141 -25.18 11.38 11.87
CA VAL A 141 -26.63 11.26 11.98
C VAL A 141 -27.24 10.44 10.82
N LYS A 142 -26.57 10.38 9.67
CA LYS A 142 -27.07 9.72 8.46
C LYS A 142 -26.29 8.43 8.17
N GLU A 143 -26.82 7.27 8.61
CA GLU A 143 -26.20 5.94 8.43
C GLU A 143 -25.76 5.67 6.98
N ASP A 144 -26.62 5.95 5.99
CA ASP A 144 -26.30 5.72 4.57
C ASP A 144 -25.09 6.53 4.10
N ARG A 145 -24.98 7.80 4.52
CA ARG A 145 -23.86 8.68 4.14
C ARG A 145 -22.55 8.20 4.77
N LEU A 146 -22.61 7.70 6.00
CA LEU A 146 -21.46 7.12 6.68
C LEU A 146 -20.97 5.87 5.95
N HIS A 147 -21.87 4.95 5.62
CA HIS A 147 -21.54 3.73 4.87
C HIS A 147 -20.96 4.03 3.49
N ASP A 148 -21.57 4.94 2.73
CA ASP A 148 -21.04 5.37 1.42
C ASP A 148 -19.62 5.95 1.53
N SER A 149 -19.35 6.73 2.57
CA SER A 149 -18.02 7.32 2.79
C SER A 149 -17.01 6.25 3.15
N LEU A 150 -17.36 5.29 4.03
CA LEU A 150 -16.50 4.16 4.36
C LEU A 150 -16.18 3.28 3.13
N ILE A 151 -17.18 3.02 2.26
CA ILE A 151 -16.99 2.26 1.02
C ILE A 151 -16.00 2.98 0.09
N LYS A 152 -16.18 4.29 -0.13
CA LYS A 152 -15.26 5.11 -0.94
C LYS A 152 -13.85 5.10 -0.37
N ASN A 153 -13.73 5.24 0.94
CA ASN A 153 -12.46 5.24 1.64
C ASN A 153 -11.70 3.91 1.45
N ILE A 154 -12.39 2.78 1.67
CA ILE A 154 -11.84 1.43 1.45
C ILE A 154 -11.40 1.26 -0.01
N TYR A 155 -12.23 1.66 -0.97
CA TYR A 155 -11.89 1.58 -2.39
C TYR A 155 -10.65 2.42 -2.75
N ALA A 156 -10.57 3.65 -2.24
CA ALA A 156 -9.44 4.54 -2.46
C ALA A 156 -8.14 3.95 -1.87
N GLN A 157 -8.20 3.41 -0.65
CA GLN A 157 -7.07 2.71 -0.02
C GLN A 157 -6.63 1.49 -0.84
N GLY A 158 -7.58 0.70 -1.34
CA GLY A 158 -7.31 -0.44 -2.22
C GLY A 158 -6.56 -0.05 -3.49
N LYS A 159 -6.92 1.07 -4.13
CA LYS A 159 -6.25 1.58 -5.33
C LYS A 159 -4.81 2.02 -5.08
N VAL A 160 -4.53 2.61 -3.91
CA VAL A 160 -3.17 2.94 -3.50
C VAL A 160 -2.35 1.67 -3.29
N MET A 161 -2.95 0.64 -2.67
CA MET A 161 -2.33 -0.67 -2.47
C MET A 161 -1.92 -1.33 -3.79
N GLU A 162 -2.84 -1.38 -4.75
CA GLU A 162 -2.61 -1.97 -6.07
C GLU A 162 -1.37 -1.37 -6.74
N ARG A 163 -1.23 -0.04 -6.69
CA ARG A 163 -0.06 0.64 -7.24
C ARG A 163 1.24 0.25 -6.54
N LYS A 164 1.26 0.20 -5.20
CA LYS A 164 2.44 -0.23 -4.42
C LYS A 164 2.86 -1.65 -4.82
N TYR A 165 1.91 -2.58 -4.84
CA TYR A 165 2.17 -3.98 -5.20
C TYR A 165 2.62 -4.15 -6.65
N ARG A 166 2.12 -3.34 -7.59
CA ARG A 166 2.58 -3.36 -8.98
C ARG A 166 4.03 -2.92 -9.10
N LEU A 167 4.44 -1.86 -8.41
CA LEU A 167 5.83 -1.39 -8.41
C LEU A 167 6.77 -2.42 -7.78
N ILE A 168 6.38 -3.00 -6.64
CA ILE A 168 7.13 -4.08 -6.00
C ILE A 168 7.29 -5.26 -6.96
N LYS A 169 6.21 -5.68 -7.65
CA LYS A 169 6.28 -6.77 -8.63
C LYS A 169 7.30 -6.48 -9.73
N ILE A 170 7.31 -5.26 -10.28
CA ILE A 170 8.28 -4.85 -11.31
C ILE A 170 9.71 -4.91 -10.76
N ALA A 171 9.95 -4.40 -9.54
CA ALA A 171 11.28 -4.46 -8.92
C ALA A 171 11.76 -5.91 -8.74
N TYR A 172 10.87 -6.80 -8.30
CA TYR A 172 11.17 -8.23 -8.21
C TYR A 172 11.47 -8.85 -9.57
N THR A 173 10.71 -8.50 -10.61
CA THR A 173 10.98 -8.99 -11.97
C THR A 173 12.37 -8.56 -12.44
N ILE A 174 12.74 -7.28 -12.26
CA ILE A 174 14.07 -6.78 -12.64
C ILE A 174 15.16 -7.56 -11.89
N PHE A 175 15.00 -7.75 -10.59
CA PHE A 175 15.97 -8.49 -9.77
C PHE A 175 16.09 -9.96 -10.19
N ILE A 176 14.95 -10.65 -10.33
CA ILE A 176 14.90 -12.10 -10.62
C ILE A 176 15.50 -12.42 -11.99
N PHE A 177 15.30 -11.57 -13.00
CA PHE A 177 15.88 -11.80 -14.32
C PHE A 177 17.29 -11.22 -14.46
N GLY A 178 17.53 -10.03 -13.90
CA GLY A 178 18.81 -9.34 -14.01
C GLY A 178 19.92 -10.02 -13.21
N PHE A 179 19.65 -10.48 -11.99
CA PHE A 179 20.69 -11.05 -11.13
C PHE A 179 21.29 -12.35 -11.71
N PRO A 180 20.52 -13.35 -12.16
CA PRO A 180 21.07 -14.53 -12.82
C PRO A 180 21.79 -14.20 -14.13
N MET A 181 21.27 -13.25 -14.92
CA MET A 181 21.92 -12.81 -16.16
C MET A 181 23.33 -12.26 -15.89
N VAL A 182 23.49 -11.46 -14.84
CA VAL A 182 24.79 -10.96 -14.38
C VAL A 182 25.70 -12.11 -13.93
N LEU A 183 25.18 -13.05 -13.13
CA LEU A 183 25.96 -14.19 -12.67
C LEU A 183 26.50 -15.04 -13.82
N ILE A 184 25.68 -15.28 -14.84
CA ILE A 184 26.12 -15.98 -16.06
C ILE A 184 27.22 -15.18 -16.77
N CYS A 185 27.09 -13.85 -16.83
CA CYS A 185 28.12 -12.99 -17.41
C CYS A 185 29.46 -13.08 -16.65
N TYR A 186 29.43 -13.15 -15.31
CA TYR A 186 30.62 -13.42 -14.51
C TYR A 186 31.24 -14.78 -14.82
N LEU A 187 30.43 -15.85 -14.89
CA LEU A 187 30.93 -17.21 -15.19
C LEU A 187 31.57 -17.31 -16.58
N ILE A 188 30.97 -16.68 -17.59
CA ILE A 188 31.54 -16.61 -18.93
C ILE A 188 32.87 -15.84 -18.87
N THR A 189 32.89 -14.67 -18.24
CA THR A 189 34.14 -13.88 -18.14
C THR A 189 35.25 -14.67 -17.46
N LEU A 190 34.96 -15.40 -16.39
CA LEU A 190 35.93 -16.25 -15.68
C LEU A 190 36.38 -17.48 -16.47
N TYR A 191 35.54 -18.02 -17.36
CA TYR A 191 35.92 -19.14 -18.21
C TYR A 191 36.88 -18.74 -19.33
N TRP A 192 36.77 -17.49 -19.80
CA TRP A 192 37.59 -16.94 -20.89
C TRP A 192 38.82 -16.14 -20.40
N ALA A 193 38.87 -15.77 -19.12
CA ALA A 193 40.00 -15.12 -18.46
C ALA A 193 41.07 -16.14 -18.04
#